data_AF-R5M389-F1
#
_entry.id   AF-R5M389-F1
#
_cell.length_a   1.000
_cell.length_b   1.000
_cell.length_c   1.000
_cell.angle_alpha   90.00
_cell.angle_beta   90.00
_cell.angle_gamma   90.00
#
_symmetry.space_group_name_H-M   'P 1'
#
loop_
_entity.id
_entity.type
_entity.pdbx_description
1 polymer ?
#
loop_
_entity_poly.entity_id
_entity_poly.type
_entity_poly.pdbx_seq_one_letter_code
_entity_poly.pdbx_strand_id
1 'polypeptide(L)' 'MEKKEEIISNKIKCKKCGNIIESKSTNDYKRCSCGTVAIDGGKDYLKRIGNEEDYEEMSIVK' A
#
# COMPACT_ATOMS: atom_id res chain seq x y z
N MET A 1 23.36 10.36 -12.43
CA MET A 1 23.00 9.86 -11.08
C MET A 1 21.50 9.66 -11.12
N GLU A 2 21.06 8.44 -11.37
CA GLU A 2 19.63 8.11 -11.49
C GLU A 2 18.95 8.42 -10.15
N LYS A 3 17.89 9.24 -10.19
CA LYS A 3 17.09 9.50 -8.98
C LYS A 3 16.52 8.16 -8.53
N LYS A 4 16.88 7.74 -7.31
CA LYS A 4 16.17 6.67 -6.62
C LYS A 4 14.75 7.15 -6.40
N GLU A 5 13.78 6.42 -6.93
CA GLU A 5 12.36 6.68 -6.68
C GLU A 5 12.10 6.59 -5.16
N GLU A 6 11.64 7.69 -4.58
CA GLU A 6 11.35 7.79 -3.15
C GLU A 6 9.86 7.54 -2.92
N ILE A 7 9.53 6.50 -2.16
CA ILE A 7 8.16 6.25 -1.74
C ILE A 7 7.82 7.20 -0.59
N ILE A 8 7.01 8.21 -0.86
CA ILE A 8 6.56 9.19 0.13
C ILE A 8 5.46 8.59 1.00
N SER A 9 4.53 7.86 0.36
CA SER A 9 3.34 7.28 1.01
C SER A 9 3.02 5.95 0.35
N ASN A 10 2.85 4.89 1.14
CA ASN A 10 2.41 3.58 0.70
C ASN A 10 0.99 3.34 1.25
N LYS A 11 -0.01 3.57 0.40
CA LYS A 11 -1.43 3.60 0.79
C LYS A 11 -2.30 3.00 -0.29
N ILE A 12 -3.31 2.23 0.12
CA ILE A 12 -4.38 1.77 -0.76
C ILE A 12 -5.74 1.94 -0.09
N LYS A 13 -6.77 2.05 -0.92
CA LYS A 13 -8.18 1.99 -0.49
C LYS A 13 -8.80 0.68 -0.96
N CYS A 14 -9.37 -0.09 -0.04
CA CYS A 14 -10.11 -1.29 -0.40
C CYS A 14 -11.42 -0.90 -1.09
N LYS A 15 -11.67 -1.44 -2.30
CA LYS A 15 -12.91 -1.21 -3.04
C LYS A 15 -14.08 -2.01 -2.47
N LYS A 16 -13.84 -3.15 -1.80
CA LYS A 16 -14.91 -3.97 -1.21
C LYS A 16 -15.58 -3.34 0.01
N CYS A 17 -14.79 -2.77 0.92
CA CYS A 17 -15.33 -2.20 2.17
C CYS A 17 -15.04 -0.72 2.36
N GLY A 18 -14.34 -0.07 1.42
CA GLY A 18 -14.00 1.35 1.47
C GLY A 18 -12.86 1.72 2.43
N ASN A 19 -12.30 0.77 3.18
CA ASN A 19 -11.30 1.05 4.20
C ASN A 19 -9.93 1.41 3.58
N ILE A 20 -9.26 2.41 4.15
CA ILE A 20 -7.95 2.90 3.70
C ILE A 20 -6.89 2.37 4.66
N ILE A 21 -5.87 1.72 4.10
CA ILE A 21 -4.72 1.21 4.86
C ILE A 21 -3.43 1.85 4.36
N GLU A 22 -2.52 2.15 5.28
CA GLU A 22 -1.23 2.79 5.00
C GLU A 22 -0.11 2.07 5.76
N SER A 23 0.95 1.71 5.03
CA SER A 23 2.17 1.12 5.59
C SER A 23 3.22 2.21 5.75
N LYS A 24 3.72 2.39 6.97
CA LYS A 24 4.62 3.51 7.31
C LYS A 24 6.10 3.11 7.44
N SER A 25 6.39 1.83 7.61
CA SER A 25 7.74 1.29 7.79
C SER A 25 7.88 -0.09 7.13
N THR A 26 9.12 -0.53 6.86
CA THR A 26 9.46 -1.74 6.07
C THR A 26 8.70 -3.00 6.50
N ASN A 27 8.48 -3.16 7.81
CA ASN A 27 7.81 -4.33 8.40
C ASN A 27 6.40 -3.97 8.94
N ASP A 28 5.76 -2.95 8.38
CA ASP A 28 4.41 -2.52 8.76
C ASP A 28 3.36 -3.17 7.87
N TYR A 29 3.14 -4.46 8.10
CA TYR A 29 2.06 -5.21 7.47
C TYR A 29 0.72 -4.67 7.94
N LYS A 30 -0.04 -4.08 7.01
CA LYS A 30 -1.43 -3.67 7.24
C LYS A 30 -2.37 -4.54 6.43
N ARG A 31 -3.33 -5.15 7.11
CA ARG A 31 -4.44 -5.85 6.47
C ARG A 31 -5.72 -5.04 6.61
N CYS A 32 -6.50 -4.99 5.53
CA CYS A 32 -7.82 -4.42 5.55
C CYS A 32 -8.72 -5.17 6.54
N SER A 33 -9.62 -4.46 7.22
CA SER A 33 -10.57 -5.04 8.19
C SER A 33 -11.49 -6.10 7.57
N CYS A 34 -11.81 -6.02 6.27
CA CYS A 34 -12.58 -7.06 5.58
C CYS A 34 -11.74 -8.28 5.16
N GLY A 35 -10.42 -8.24 5.37
CA GLY A 35 -9.50 -9.32 5.04
C GLY A 35 -9.15 -9.47 3.55
N THR A 36 -9.77 -8.70 2.66
CA THR A 36 -9.64 -8.82 1.19
C THR A 36 -8.27 -8.38 0.68
N VAL A 37 -7.75 -7.26 1.19
CA VAL A 37 -6.48 -6.68 0.72
C VAL A 37 -5.53 -6.39 1.88
N ALA A 38 -4.24 -6.39 1.61
CA ALA A 38 -3.20 -5.99 2.56
C ALA A 38 -2.02 -5.32 1.84
N ILE A 39 -1.23 -4.57 2.60
CA ILE A 39 -0.02 -3.88 2.15
C ILE A 39 1.13 -4.06 3.14
N ASP A 40 2.34 -3.91 2.64
CA ASP A 40 3.57 -3.98 3.43
C ASP A 40 4.69 -3.19 2.70
N GLY A 41 5.83 -3.01 3.37
CA GLY A 41 7.05 -2.43 2.80
C GLY A 41 7.30 -0.96 3.10
N GLY A 42 6.36 -0.27 3.77
CA GLY A 42 6.56 1.11 4.20
C GLY A 42 6.99 2.03 3.06
N LYS A 43 8.15 2.67 3.23
CA LYS A 43 8.77 3.56 2.24
C LYS A 43 9.92 2.92 1.45
N ASP A 44 10.21 1.65 1.70
CA ASP A 44 11.32 0.95 1.05
C ASP A 44 10.86 0.24 -0.23
N TYR A 45 9.65 -0.32 -0.21
CA TYR A 45 9.03 -0.96 -1.36
C TYR A 45 7.50 -0.98 -1.26
N LEU A 46 6.81 -1.11 -2.40
CA LEU A 46 5.37 -1.30 -2.45
C LEU A 46 5.05 -2.79 -2.58
N LYS A 47 4.44 -3.37 -1.55
CA LYS A 47 3.88 -4.72 -1.60
C LYS A 47 2.36 -4.66 -1.51
N ARG A 48 1.69 -5.35 -2.43
CA ARG A 48 0.23 -5.49 -2.50
C ARG A 48 -0.13 -6.95 -2.34
N ILE A 49 -1.15 -7.23 -1.55
CA ILE A 49 -1.67 -8.58 -1.32
C ILE A 49 -3.18 -8.51 -1.54
N GLY A 50 -3.69 -9.36 -2.44
CA GLY A 50 -5.06 -9.33 -2.94
C GLY A 50 -5.10 -9.08 -4.44
N ASN A 51 -6.30 -9.01 -5.02
CA ASN A 51 -6.47 -8.73 -6.44
C ASN A 51 -6.38 -7.22 -6.72
N GLU A 52 -5.85 -6.83 -7.88
CA GLU A 52 -5.74 -5.43 -8.30
C GLU A 52 -7.10 -4.74 -8.47
N GLU A 53 -8.15 -5.51 -8.76
CA GLU A 53 -9.53 -5.02 -8.84
C GLU A 53 -10.13 -4.67 -7.46
N ASP A 54 -9.57 -5.22 -6.37
CA ASP A 54 -10.11 -5.10 -5.01
C ASP A 54 -9.58 -3.87 -4.25
N TYR A 55 -8.63 -3.13 -4.84
CA TYR A 55 -8.12 -1.89 -4.26
C TYR A 55 -7.92 -0.78 -5.29
N GLU A 56 -7.85 0.44 -4.77
CA GLU A 56 -7.44 1.65 -5.48
C GLU A 56 -6.07 2.06 -4.96
N GLU A 57 -5.12 2.25 -5.87
CA GLU A 57 -3.76 2.67 -5.55
C GLU A 57 -3.74 4.14 -5.15
N MET A 58 -3.17 4.44 -3.98
CA MET A 58 -3.08 5.78 -3.41
C MET A 58 -1.65 6.12 -2.96
N SER A 59 -0.65 5.38 -3.44
CA SER A 59 0.74 5.62 -3.10
C SER A 59 1.32 6.81 -3.88
N ILE A 60 2.26 7.50 -3.23
CA ILE A 60 2.99 8.63 -3.81
C ILE A 60 4.45 8.21 -3.90
N VAL A 61 4.98 8.23 -5.12
CA VAL A 61 6.39 7.93 -5.44
C VAL A 61 6.97 9.15 -6.16
N LYS A 62 8.20 9.54 -5.86
CA LYS A 62 8.85 10.77 -6.35
C LYS A 62 10.21 10.54 -6.98
#